data_AF-Q5XWS1-F1
#
_entry.id   AF-Q5XWS1-F1
#
_cell.length_a   1.000
_cell.length_b   1.000
_cell.length_c   1.000
_cell.angle_alpha   90.00
_cell.angle_beta   90.00
_cell.angle_gamma   90.00
#
_symmetry.space_group_name_H-M   'P 1'
#
loop_
_entity.id
_entity.type
_entity.pdbx_description
1 polymer ?
#
loop_
_entity_poly.entity_id
_entity_poly.type
_entity_poly.pdbx_seq_one_letter_code
_entity_poly.pdbx_strand_id
1 'polypeptide(L)' 'MDMIKRKLRFKRVLIVMDDVNELNQLQKLAGKNDWFGPGSRILITTRDEHLLNGHGVDQIYKAKGLDDIEGLQLLSLRAF' A
#
# COMPACT_ATOMS: atom_id res chain seq x y z
N MET A 1 13.40 19.09 5.25
CA MET A 1 13.97 17.89 4.57
C MET A 1 13.34 16.67 5.22
N ASP A 2 12.53 15.91 4.49
CA ASP A 2 11.77 14.79 5.05
C ASP A 2 12.68 13.67 5.57
N MET A 3 12.44 13.25 6.81
CA MET A 3 13.24 12.22 7.49
C MET A 3 13.20 10.89 6.74
N ILE A 4 12.04 10.54 6.16
CA ILE A 4 11.83 9.31 5.38
C ILE A 4 12.73 9.33 4.15
N LYS A 5 12.64 10.38 3.32
CA LYS A 5 13.51 10.58 2.16
C LYS A 5 14.98 10.47 2.54
N ARG A 6 15.43 11.18 3.59
CA ARG A 6 16.85 11.15 4.00
C ARG A 6 17.33 9.74 4.35
N LYS A 7 16.47 8.91 4.94
CA LYS A 7 16.81 7.54 5.36
C LYS A 7 16.66 6.49 4.24
N LEU A 8 15.74 6.70 3.30
CA LEU A 8 15.30 5.66 2.35
C LEU A 8 15.65 5.94 0.88
N ARG A 9 16.09 7.16 0.52
CA ARG A 9 16.36 7.58 -0.86
C ARG A 9 17.29 6.66 -1.66
N PHE A 10 18.20 5.95 -0.98
CA PHE A 10 19.18 5.07 -1.62
C PHE A 10 18.98 3.60 -1.26
N LYS A 11 17.85 3.25 -0.63
CA LYS A 11 17.56 1.89 -0.21
C LYS A 11 16.41 1.34 -1.04
N ARG A 12 16.55 0.09 -1.47
CA ARG A 12 15.45 -0.70 -1.99
C ARG A 12 14.56 -1.13 -0.83
N VAL A 13 13.31 -0.68 -0.80
CA VAL A 13 12.37 -0.95 0.30
C VAL A 13 11.04 -1.50 -0.22
N LEU A 14 10.39 -2.31 0.60
CA LEU A 14 8.97 -2.65 0.46
C LEU A 14 8.24 -1.95 1.61
N ILE A 15 7.32 -1.04 1.27
CA ILE A 15 6.48 -0.33 2.25
C ILE A 15 5.05 -0.79 2.05
N VAL A 16 4.38 -1.15 3.14
CA VAL A 16 2.96 -1.49 3.14
C VAL A 16 2.25 -0.45 4.02
N MET A 17 1.27 0.23 3.43
CA MET A 17 0.42 1.21 4.10
C MET A 17 -0.97 0.62 4.18
N ASP A 18 -1.36 0.24 5.39
CA ASP A 18 -2.64 -0.42 5.61
C ASP A 18 -3.74 0.59 5.96
N ASP A 19 -4.95 0.38 5.43
CA ASP A 19 -6.18 1.11 5.71
C ASP A 19 -6.06 2.65 5.61
N VAL A 20 -5.42 3.12 4.54
CA VAL A 20 -5.26 4.55 4.29
C VAL A 20 -6.63 5.19 4.01
N ASN A 21 -6.97 6.21 4.78
CA ASN A 21 -8.28 6.89 4.71
C ASN A 21 -8.19 8.40 4.43
N GLU A 22 -6.98 8.97 4.34
CA GLU A 22 -6.77 10.39 4.06
C GLU A 22 -5.60 10.62 3.09
N LEU A 23 -5.80 11.50 2.10
CA LEU A 23 -4.76 11.83 1.11
C LEU A 23 -3.50 12.43 1.75
N ASN A 24 -3.66 13.15 2.87
CA ASN A 24 -2.55 13.76 3.60
C ASN A 24 -1.59 12.72 4.21
N GLN A 25 -2.06 11.52 4.55
CA GLN A 25 -1.20 10.43 5.01
C GLN A 25 -0.24 10.00 3.90
N LEU A 26 -0.75 9.84 2.67
CA LEU A 26 0.03 9.50 1.49
C LEU A 26 1.07 10.57 1.18
N GLN A 27 0.69 11.84 1.21
CA GLN A 27 1.62 12.95 0.97
C GLN A 27 2.78 13.00 1.97
N LYS A 28 2.52 12.68 3.25
CA LYS A 28 3.54 12.70 4.31
C LYS A 28 4.47 11.49 4.29
N LEU A 29 3.99 10.34 3.86
CA LEU A 29 4.70 9.07 3.97
C LEU A 29 5.27 8.56 2.63
N ALA A 30 4.63 8.92 1.51
CA ALA A 30 4.96 8.53 0.15
C ALA A 30 4.87 9.72 -0.82
N GLY A 31 5.41 10.87 -0.44
CA GLY A 31 5.17 12.14 -1.14
C GLY A 31 5.68 12.22 -2.59
N LYS A 32 6.91 11.78 -2.88
CA LYS A 32 7.49 11.81 -4.24
C LYS A 32 8.30 10.55 -4.54
N ASN A 33 8.37 10.18 -5.82
CA ASN A 33 9.13 9.01 -6.29
C ASN A 33 10.63 9.07 -5.95
N ASP A 34 11.19 10.26 -5.73
CA ASP A 34 12.60 10.45 -5.37
C ASP A 34 12.90 10.25 -3.86
N TRP A 35 11.92 9.77 -3.10
CA TRP A 35 12.06 9.44 -1.67
C TRP A 35 12.67 8.06 -1.42
N PHE A 36 12.63 7.17 -2.41
CA PHE A 36 13.00 5.77 -2.27
C PHE A 36 14.03 5.36 -3.33
N GLY A 37 14.86 4.37 -3.00
CA GLY A 37 15.85 3.86 -3.94
C GLY A 37 15.20 3.09 -5.10
N PRO A 38 15.92 2.92 -6.23
CA PRO A 38 15.45 2.13 -7.36
C PRO A 38 15.03 0.71 -6.96
N GLY A 39 13.95 0.21 -7.59
CA GLY A 39 13.40 -1.11 -7.32
C GLY A 39 12.57 -1.23 -6.04
N SER A 40 12.32 -0.11 -5.34
CA SER A 40 11.39 -0.06 -4.22
C SER A 40 9.94 -0.24 -4.67
N ARG A 41 9.09 -0.73 -3.77
CA ARG A 41 7.65 -0.91 -4.00
C ARG A 41 6.87 -0.40 -2.80
N ILE A 42 5.77 0.30 -3.06
CA ILE A 42 4.84 0.79 -2.05
C ILE A 42 3.50 0.13 -2.34
N LEU A 43 2.95 -0.58 -1.37
CA LEU A 43 1.64 -1.18 -1.43
C LEU A 43 0.72 -0.38 -0.50
N ILE A 44 -0.40 0.07 -1.03
CA ILE A 44 -1.40 0.84 -0.28
C ILE A 44 -2.68 0.02 -0.28
N THR A 45 -3.22 -0.27 0.90
CA THR A 45 -4.58 -0.79 1.02
C THR A 45 -5.49 0.36 1.47
N THR A 46 -6.66 0.43 0.86
CA THR A 46 -7.69 1.42 1.20
C THR A 46 -9.05 0.89 0.76
N ARG A 47 -10.11 1.39 1.39
CA ARG A 47 -11.49 1.17 0.98
C ARG A 47 -11.99 2.27 0.04
N ASP A 48 -11.22 3.34 -0.16
CA ASP A 48 -11.56 4.48 -0.99
C ASP A 48 -10.61 4.61 -2.18
N GLU A 49 -11.09 4.22 -3.36
CA GLU A 49 -10.35 4.31 -4.62
C GLU A 49 -10.02 5.76 -5.01
N HIS A 50 -10.81 6.74 -4.56
CA HIS A 50 -10.56 8.16 -4.88
C HIS A 50 -9.24 8.66 -4.28
N LEU A 51 -8.79 8.09 -3.16
CA LEU A 51 -7.49 8.41 -2.57
C LEU A 51 -6.33 7.96 -3.46
N LEU A 52 -6.45 6.80 -4.10
CA LEU A 52 -5.45 6.27 -5.02
C LEU A 52 -5.36 7.11 -6.29
N ASN A 53 -6.51 7.46 -6.86
CA ASN A 53 -6.62 8.32 -8.03
C ASN A 53 -6.10 9.74 -7.74
N GLY A 54 -6.46 10.32 -6.58
CA GLY A 54 -5.99 11.64 -6.16
C GLY A 54 -4.49 11.69 -5.86
N HIS A 55 -3.89 10.58 -5.43
CA HIS A 55 -2.44 10.49 -5.22
C HIS A 55 -1.67 10.27 -6.53
N GLY A 56 -2.28 9.62 -7.52
CA GLY A 56 -1.65 9.30 -8.81
C GLY A 56 -0.74 8.07 -8.73
N VAL A 57 -1.28 6.95 -8.25
CA VAL A 57 -0.56 5.67 -8.17
C VAL A 57 -0.34 5.02 -9.54
N ASP A 58 0.70 4.19 -9.67
CA ASP A 58 1.03 3.53 -10.94
C ASP A 58 0.00 2.45 -11.33
N GLN A 59 -0.56 1.75 -10.35
CA GLN A 59 -1.50 0.64 -10.56
C GLN A 59 -2.52 0.56 -9.41
N ILE A 60 -3.76 0.20 -9.74
CA ILE A 60 -4.83 -0.06 -8.79
C ILE A 60 -5.31 -1.50 -8.96
N TYR A 61 -5.39 -2.24 -7.86
CA TYR A 61 -5.93 -3.59 -7.82
C TYR A 61 -7.15 -3.64 -6.89
N LYS A 62 -8.30 -4.03 -7.43
CA LYS A 62 -9.51 -4.25 -6.64
C LYS A 62 -9.48 -5.64 -6.02
N ALA A 63 -9.28 -5.69 -4.71
CA ALA A 63 -9.34 -6.94 -3.95
C ALA A 63 -10.70 -7.63 -4.16
N LYS A 64 -10.66 -8.91 -4.50
CA LYS A 64 -11.87 -9.75 -4.61
C LYS A 64 -12.13 -10.42 -3.27
N GLY A 65 -13.40 -10.62 -2.96
CA GLY A 65 -13.78 -11.53 -1.87
C GLY A 65 -13.31 -12.95 -2.19
N LEU A 66 -13.15 -13.74 -1.13
CA LEU A 66 -12.88 -15.17 -1.27
C LEU A 66 -14.11 -15.86 -1.86
N ASP A 67 -13.89 -16.85 -2.72
CA ASP A 67 -14.95 -17.76 -3.11
C ASP A 67 -15.30 -18.76 -1.99
N ASP A 68 -16.34 -19.58 -2.20
CA ASP A 68 -16.82 -20.51 -1.17
C ASP A 68 -15.76 -21.54 -0.76
N ILE A 69 -14.91 -21.97 -1.70
CA ILE A 69 -13.84 -22.95 -1.44
C ILE A 69 -12.72 -22.26 -0.67
N GLU A 70 -12.28 -21.10 -1.11
CA GLU A 70 -11.26 -20.29 -0.43
C GLU A 70 -11.72 -19.87 0.98
N GLY A 71 -13.00 -19.54 1.14
CA GLY A 71 -13.63 -19.23 2.41
C GLY A 71 -13.66 -20.44 3.35
N LEU A 72 -14.06 -21.61 2.85
CA LEU A 72 -14.02 -22.86 3.62
C LEU A 72 -12.59 -23.24 4.02
N GLN A 73 -11.61 -23.05 3.13
CA GLN A 73 -10.19 -23.27 3.44
C GLN A 73 -9.69 -22.31 4.52
N LEU A 74 -10.02 -21.01 4.43
CA LEU A 74 -9.64 -20.03 5.44
C LEU A 74 -10.27 -20.35 6.80
N LEU A 75 -11.55 -20.72 6.82
CA LEU A 75 -12.23 -21.16 8.03
C LEU A 75 -11.54 -22.39 8.62
N SER A 76 -11.22 -23.37 7.77
CA SER A 76 -10.57 -24.61 8.19
C SER A 76 -9.20 -24.36 8.81
N LEU A 77 -8.42 -23.41 8.26
CA LEU A 77 -7.10 -23.04 8.75
C LEU A 77 -7.13 -22.26 10.08
N ARG A 78 -8.25 -21.58 10.39
CA ARG A 78 -8.32 -20.64 11.53
C ARG A 78 -9.17 -21.13 12.69
N ALA A 79 -10.15 -22.00 12.44
CA ALA A 79 -11.12 -22.43 13.43
C ALA A 79 -10.87 -23.84 13.99
N PHE A 80 -10.09 -24.67 13.29
CA PHE A 80 -9.77 -26.04 13.67
C PHE A 80 -8.24 -26.25 13.67
#